data_AF-A0A353M565-F1
#
_entry.id   AF-A0A353M565-F1
#
_cell.length_a   1.000
_cell.length_b   1.000
_cell.length_c   1.000
_cell.angle_alpha   90.00
_cell.angle_beta   90.00
_cell.angle_gamma   90.00
#
_symmetry.space_group_name_H-M   'P 1'
#
loop_
_entity.id
_entity.type
_entity.pdbx_description
1 polymer ?
#
loop_
_entity_poly.entity_id
_entity_poly.type
_entity_poly.pdbx_seq_one_letter_code
_entity_poly.pdbx_strand_id
1 'polypeptide(L)' 'PMTVDASKMDGVTNISFYVVNNGTPLAASFNLSGAQGYVSTRIKMGKTSPVDALVTAGGTTTKVSQEVKVTIGGCGG' A
#
# COMPACT_ATOMS: atom_id res chain seq x y z
N PRO A 1 -2.40 -4.45 -10.01
CA PRO A 1 -1.09 -4.18 -9.38
C PRO A 1 -1.19 -2.81 -8.70
N MET A 2 -0.69 -2.69 -7.48
CA MET A 2 -0.64 -1.43 -6.73
C MET A 2 0.80 -0.92 -6.79
N THR A 3 0.98 0.36 -7.12
CA THR A 3 2.30 0.99 -7.23
C THR A 3 2.32 2.26 -6.40
N VAL A 4 3.39 2.42 -5.62
CA VAL A 4 3.72 3.66 -4.92
C VAL A 4 5.10 4.08 -5.39
N ASP A 5 5.17 5.29 -5.95
CA ASP A 5 6.40 5.94 -6.36
C ASP A 5 6.65 7.15 -5.47
N ALA A 6 7.49 6.95 -4.45
CA ALA A 6 8.03 7.95 -3.56
C ALA A 6 9.53 8.17 -3.85
N SER A 7 9.99 7.88 -5.08
CA SER A 7 11.41 8.03 -5.48
C SER A 7 11.96 9.44 -5.34
N LYS A 8 11.08 10.45 -5.31
CA LYS A 8 11.40 11.87 -5.10
C LYS A 8 11.41 12.30 -3.63
N MET A 9 11.13 11.37 -2.70
CA MET A 9 11.18 11.62 -1.26
C MET A 9 12.50 11.06 -0.72
N ASP A 10 13.19 11.86 0.09
CA ASP A 10 14.39 11.42 0.77
C ASP A 10 14.06 10.68 2.06
N GLY A 11 14.90 9.69 2.41
CA GLY A 11 14.81 9.00 3.69
C GLY A 11 13.54 8.16 3.88
N VAL A 12 12.97 7.62 2.80
CA VAL A 12 11.86 6.65 2.88
C VAL A 12 12.35 5.38 3.56
N THR A 13 11.69 5.01 4.67
CA THR A 13 12.03 3.83 5.48
C THR A 13 10.94 2.78 5.45
N ASN A 14 9.70 3.15 5.14
CA ASN A 14 8.59 2.20 5.02
C ASN A 14 7.62 2.62 3.92
N ILE A 15 7.12 1.63 3.18
CA ILE A 15 5.92 1.75 2.35
C ILE A 15 4.97 0.62 2.73
N SER A 16 3.73 0.95 3.10
CA SER A 16 2.71 -0.04 3.47
C SER A 16 1.39 0.20 2.75
N PHE A 17 0.64 -0.89 2.56
CA PHE A 17 -0.67 -0.89 1.91
C PHE A 17 -1.72 -1.40 2.90
N TYR A 18 -2.73 -0.58 3.14
CA TYR A 18 -3.82 -0.87 4.06
C TYR A 18 -5.15 -0.92 3.30
N VAL A 19 -5.78 -2.08 3.29
CA VAL A 19 -7.07 -2.32 2.63
C VAL A 19 -8.16 -2.28 3.70
N VAL A 20 -8.81 -1.15 3.82
CA VAL A 20 -9.69 -0.80 4.96
C VAL A 20 -10.75 -1.88 5.25
N ASN A 21 -11.35 -2.46 4.21
CA ASN A 21 -12.45 -3.40 4.35
C ASN A 21 -12.02 -4.88 4.34
N ASN A 22 -10.73 -5.20 4.28
CA ASN A 22 -10.27 -6.59 4.36
C ASN A 22 -10.35 -7.13 5.80
N GLY A 23 -10.51 -8.45 5.94
CA GLY A 23 -10.42 -9.11 7.26
C GLY A 23 -9.05 -8.94 7.93
N THR A 24 -7.99 -8.84 7.12
CA THR A 24 -6.66 -8.38 7.54
C THR A 24 -6.35 -7.09 6.77
N PRO A 25 -6.51 -5.91 7.39
CA PRO A 25 -6.36 -4.66 6.68
C PRO A 25 -4.94 -4.34 6.22
N LEU A 26 -3.91 -4.62 7.02
CA LEU A 26 -2.52 -4.44 6.60
C LEU A 26 -2.16 -5.53 5.57
N ALA A 27 -2.22 -5.18 4.29
CA ALA A 27 -2.05 -6.13 3.19
C ALA A 27 -0.58 -6.35 2.83
N ALA A 28 0.25 -5.31 2.99
CA ALA A 28 1.70 -5.41 2.82
C ALA A 28 2.43 -4.28 3.56
N SER A 29 3.66 -4.54 3.98
CA SER A 29 4.57 -3.54 4.55
C SER A 29 6.00 -3.84 4.11
N PHE A 30 6.66 -2.85 3.55
CA PHE A 30 8.00 -2.94 2.99
C PHE A 30 8.91 -2.00 3.74
N ASN A 31 9.81 -2.55 4.55
CA ASN A 31 10.88 -1.78 5.17
C ASN A 31 12.01 -1.59 4.16
N LEU A 32 12.43 -0.35 3.97
CA LEU A 32 13.43 0.04 2.99
C LEU A 32 14.68 0.50 3.72
N SER A 33 15.84 -0.03 3.32
CA SER A 33 17.15 0.34 3.86
C SER A 33 18.11 0.65 2.71
N GLY A 34 18.29 1.94 2.41
CA GLY A 34 19.15 2.39 1.31
C GLY A 34 18.61 2.13 -0.10
N ALA A 35 17.34 1.70 -0.21
CA ALA A 35 16.65 1.52 -1.49
C ALA A 35 15.87 2.78 -1.87
N GLN A 36 15.66 2.98 -3.17
CA GLN A 36 14.75 4.03 -3.66
C GLN A 36 13.32 3.72 -3.20
N GLY A 37 12.56 4.77 -2.83
CA GLY A 37 11.17 4.66 -2.36
C GLY A 37 10.19 4.26 -3.46
N TYR A 38 10.32 3.07 -4.03
CA TYR A 38 9.45 2.56 -5.08
C TYR A 38 9.02 1.13 -4.77
N VAL A 39 7.71 0.89 -4.75
CA VAL A 39 7.14 -0.44 -4.57
C VAL A 39 6.03 -0.66 -5.58
N SER A 40 6.11 -1.76 -6.32
CA SER A 40 5.00 -2.29 -7.11
C SER A 40 4.72 -3.73 -6.70
N THR A 41 3.49 -4.02 -6.28
CA THR A 41 3.12 -5.34 -5.79
C THR A 41 1.66 -5.68 -6.12
N ARG A 42 1.28 -6.93 -5.93
CA ARG A 42 -0.12 -7.38 -5.96
C ARG A 42 -0.54 -7.71 -4.55
N ILE A 43 -1.59 -7.04 -4.06
CA ILE A 43 -2.21 -7.33 -2.78
C ILE A 43 -3.55 -8.01 -2.99
N LYS A 44 -3.96 -8.88 -2.05
CA LYS A 44 -5.27 -9.53 -2.08
C LYS A 44 -6.34 -8.55 -1.59
N MET A 45 -7.40 -8.39 -2.37
CA MET A 45 -8.58 -7.58 -2.04
C MET A 45 -9.76 -8.51 -1.87
N GLY A 46 -10.49 -8.40 -0.76
CA GLY A 46 -11.68 -9.22 -0.48
C GLY A 46 -12.96 -8.69 -1.13
N LYS A 47 -13.07 -7.37 -1.17
CA LYS A 47 -14.22 -6.61 -1.65
C LYS A 47 -13.79 -5.21 -2.03
N THR A 48 -14.72 -4.45 -2.62
CA THR A 48 -14.53 -3.02 -2.86
C THR A 48 -14.09 -2.33 -1.57
N SER A 49 -12.99 -1.60 -1.65
CA SER A 49 -12.39 -0.95 -0.51
C SER A 49 -11.53 0.22 -0.93
N PRO A 50 -11.45 1.27 -0.11
CA PRO A 50 -10.31 2.16 -0.16
C PRO A 50 -9.05 1.39 0.20
N VAL A 51 -7.99 1.68 -0.55
CA VAL A 51 -6.62 1.23 -0.31
C VAL A 51 -5.82 2.46 0.08
N ASP A 52 -5.34 2.48 1.31
CA ASP A 52 -4.46 3.50 1.84
C ASP A 52 -3.00 3.06 1.64
N ALA A 53 -2.25 3.83 0.85
CA ALA A 53 -0.81 3.74 0.76
C ALA A 53 -0.19 4.66 1.80
N LEU A 54 0.62 4.10 2.69
CA LEU A 54 1.35 4.82 3.73
C LEU A 54 2.83 4.84 3.37
N VAL A 55 3.44 6.01 3.41
CA VAL A 55 4.87 6.20 3.17
C VAL A 55 5.46 6.86 4.41
N THR A 56 6.36 6.16 5.09
CA THR A 56 7.15 6.72 6.18
C THR A 56 8.48 7.21 5.64
N ALA A 57 8.77 8.50 5.83
CA ALA A 57 10.03 9.12 5.46
C ALA A 57 10.46 10.12 6.52
N GLY A 58 11.73 10.10 6.92
CA GLY A 58 12.26 11.02 7.94
C GLY A 58 11.49 11.01 9.28
N GLY A 59 10.88 9.88 9.64
CA GLY A 59 10.08 9.73 10.86
C GLY A 59 8.61 10.19 10.76
N THR A 60 8.20 10.77 9.63
CA THR A 60 6.79 11.16 9.38
C THR A 60 6.13 10.18 8.42
N THR A 61 4.84 9.91 8.61
CA THR A 61 4.05 9.05 7.72
C THR A 61 3.02 9.86 6.96
N THR A 62 3.06 9.77 5.63
CA THR A 62 2.09 10.38 4.72
C THR A 62 1.16 9.31 4.16
N LYS A 63 -0.10 9.67 3.93
CA LYS A 63 -1.14 8.76 3.42
C LYS A 63 -1.71 9.25 2.10
N VAL A 64 -1.87 8.34 1.15
CA VAL A 64 -2.67 8.52 -0.07
C VAL A 64 -3.71 7.41 -0.12
N SER A 65 -4.96 7.76 -0.42
CA SER A 65 -6.07 6.80 -0.48
C SER A 65 -6.62 6.70 -1.89
N GLN A 66 -6.92 5.49 -2.33
CA GLN A 66 -7.57 5.23 -3.62
C GLN A 66 -8.66 4.16 -3.46
N GLU A 67 -9.87 4.46 -3.95
CA GLU A 67 -10.96 3.49 -4.01
C GLU A 67 -10.69 2.43 -5.10
N VAL A 68 -10.66 1.15 -4.71
CA VAL A 68 -10.49 0.03 -5.64
C VAL A 68 -11.75 -0.82 -5.64
N LYS A 69 -12.42 -0.89 -6.79
CA LYS A 69 -13.65 -1.66 -6.97
C LYS A 69 -13.32 -3.13 -7.30
N VAL A 70 -13.95 -4.04 -6.58
CA VAL A 70 -13.98 -5.48 -6.90
C VAL A 70 -15.36 -5.77 -7.49
N THR A 71 -15.39 -6.32 -8.70
CA THR A 71 -16.64 -6.55 -9.45
C THR A 71 -17.32 -7.86 -9.04
N ILE A 72 -16.55 -8.94 -8.93
CA ILE A 72 -17.02 -10.27 -8.54
C ILE A 72 -15.94 -10.89 -7.66
N GLY A 73 -16.26 -11.19 -6.39
CA GLY A 73 -15.50 -12.05 -5.48
C GLY A 73 -13.99 -11.83 -5.43
N GLY A 74 -13.52 -10.96 -4.54
CA GLY A 74 -12.09 -10.82 -4.27
C GLY A 74 -11.64 -11.76 -3.16
N CYS A 75 -10.49 -12.41 -3.34
CA CYS A 75 -9.87 -13.41 -2.46
C CYS A 75 -10.43 -14.86 -2.57
N GLY A 76 -10.22 -15.48 -3.73
CA GLY A 76 -9.92 -16.92 -3.78
C GLY A 76 -11.03 -17.89 -4.20
N GLY A 77 -12.06 -17.46 -4.92
CA GLY A 77 -13.09 -18.34 -5.52
C GLY A 77 -13.86 -17.66 -6.61
#